data_AF-A0A2R6Y493-F1
#
_entry.id   AF-A0A2R6Y493-F1
#
_cell.length_a   1.000
_cell.length_b   1.000
_cell.length_c   1.000
_cell.angle_alpha   90.00
_cell.angle_beta   90.00
_cell.angle_gamma   90.00
#
_symmetry.space_group_name_H-M   'P 1'
#
loop_
_entity.id
_entity.type
_entity.pdbx_description
1 polymer ?
#
loop_
_entity_poly.entity_id
_entity_poly.type
_entity_poly.pdbx_seq_one_letter_code
_entity_poly.pdbx_strand_id
1 'polypeptide(L)'
;MGLFNALRVIPSLAILVLILPLMGTGFAPALVALTLLAVPPILINSFLGFRNVDPHIIEAANGMGMGARMLMRKIEFPLATPLILSGIKTAAVEVVASATLAAFIGGGGLGTFIINGLSLYNFSLLLVGAIPVAILAMTSELILSSIEKMTTRYQRIS
;
A
#
# COMPACT_ATOMS: atom_id res chain seq x y z
N MET A 1 -7.76 17.02 -3.82
CA MET A 1 -7.38 16.81 -2.41
C MET A 1 -8.54 16.26 -1.57
N GLY A 2 -9.75 16.84 -1.63
CA GLY A 2 -10.89 16.42 -0.79
C GLY A 2 -11.34 14.95 -0.91
N LEU A 3 -11.48 14.41 -2.13
CA LEU A 3 -11.92 13.02 -2.33
C LEU A 3 -10.89 11.98 -1.84
N PHE A 4 -9.60 12.26 -2.03
CA PHE A 4 -8.51 11.35 -1.61
C PHE A 4 -8.34 11.28 -0.10
N ASN A 5 -8.55 12.39 0.61
CA ASN A 5 -8.55 12.39 2.07
C ASN A 5 -9.78 11.69 2.64
N ALA A 6 -10.95 11.80 2.00
CA ALA A 6 -12.15 11.07 2.41
C ALA A 6 -11.95 9.54 2.36
N LEU A 7 -11.24 9.04 1.34
CA LEU A 7 -10.90 7.61 1.22
C LEU A 7 -9.96 7.10 2.33
N ARG A 8 -9.13 7.97 2.91
CA ARG A 8 -8.22 7.63 4.02
C ARG A 8 -8.90 7.61 5.40
N VAL A 9 -10.06 8.23 5.54
CA VAL A 9 -10.78 8.31 6.83
C VAL A 9 -11.58 7.04 7.09
N ILE A 10 -11.86 6.24 6.07
CA ILE A 10 -12.63 5.00 6.23
C ILE A 10 -11.76 3.99 7.00
N PRO A 11 -12.18 3.53 8.19
CA PRO A 11 -11.44 2.52 8.94
C PRO A 11 -11.31 1.23 8.14
N SER A 12 -10.15 0.56 8.18
CA SER A 12 -9.93 -0.70 7.45
C SER A 12 -10.95 -1.78 7.83
N LEU A 13 -11.33 -1.84 9.11
CA LEU A 13 -12.38 -2.73 9.60
C LEU A 13 -13.75 -2.43 8.97
N ALA A 14 -14.07 -1.17 8.68
CA ALA A 14 -15.33 -0.82 8.03
C ALA A 14 -15.38 -1.38 6.60
N ILE A 15 -14.29 -1.27 5.83
CA ILE A 15 -14.21 -1.83 4.48
C ILE A 15 -14.32 -3.36 4.51
N LEU A 16 -13.68 -4.01 5.47
CA LEU A 16 -13.81 -5.46 5.68
C LEU A 16 -15.25 -5.85 6.01
N VAL A 17 -15.95 -5.13 6.87
CA VAL A 17 -17.35 -5.45 7.22
C VAL A 17 -18.31 -5.14 6.06
N LEU A 18 -18.06 -4.09 5.27
CA LEU A 18 -18.89 -3.72 4.12
C LEU A 18 -18.86 -4.78 3.00
N ILE A 19 -17.82 -5.62 2.92
CA ILE A 19 -17.77 -6.71 1.93
C ILE A 19 -18.72 -7.86 2.28
N LEU A 20 -19.09 -8.02 3.55
CA LEU A 20 -19.93 -9.13 4.04
C LEU A 20 -21.29 -9.24 3.34
N PRO A 21 -22.12 -8.19 3.23
CA PRO A 21 -23.41 -8.29 2.55
C PRO A 21 -23.27 -8.56 1.03
N LEU A 22 -22.11 -8.25 0.45
CA LEU A 22 -21.89 -8.38 -0.99
C LEU A 22 -21.32 -9.75 -1.38
N MET A 23 -20.42 -10.32 -0.56
CA MET A 23 -19.65 -11.52 -0.90
C MET A 23 -19.67 -12.60 0.19
N GLY A 24 -20.28 -12.34 1.34
CA GLY A 24 -20.27 -13.23 2.49
C GLY A 24 -18.95 -13.20 3.27
N THR A 25 -18.69 -14.28 4.01
CA THR A 25 -17.49 -14.47 4.85
C THR A 25 -16.47 -15.38 4.17
N GLY A 26 -15.20 -15.23 4.53
CA GLY A 26 -14.15 -16.15 4.10
C GLY A 26 -12.90 -15.45 3.58
N PHE A 27 -11.97 -16.26 3.07
CA PHE A 27 -10.72 -15.76 2.49
C PHE A 27 -10.94 -14.89 1.24
N ALA A 28 -11.81 -15.30 0.32
CA ALA A 28 -12.02 -14.57 -0.93
C ALA A 28 -12.60 -13.15 -0.71
N PRO A 29 -13.65 -12.94 0.11
CA PRO A 29 -14.12 -11.60 0.46
C PRO A 29 -13.04 -10.75 1.16
N ALA A 30 -12.27 -11.35 2.07
CA ALA A 30 -11.16 -10.67 2.74
C ALA A 30 -10.07 -10.21 1.76
N LEU A 31 -9.69 -11.07 0.81
CA LEU A 31 -8.70 -10.74 -0.21
C LEU A 31 -9.16 -9.54 -1.07
N VAL A 32 -10.44 -9.51 -1.46
CA VAL A 32 -11.00 -8.39 -2.23
C VAL A 32 -10.96 -7.10 -1.41
N ALA A 33 -11.40 -7.14 -0.15
CA ALA A 33 -11.37 -5.97 0.72
C ALA A 33 -9.94 -5.46 0.98
N LEU A 34 -8.98 -6.34 1.23
CA LEU A 34 -7.57 -5.98 1.39
C LEU A 34 -6.96 -5.40 0.10
N THR A 35 -7.36 -5.94 -1.06
CA THR A 35 -6.94 -5.38 -2.35
C THR A 35 -7.47 -3.96 -2.54
N LEU A 36 -8.74 -3.71 -2.19
CA LEU A 36 -9.32 -2.36 -2.22
C LEU A 36 -8.60 -1.40 -1.27
N LEU A 37 -8.19 -1.87 -0.09
CA LEU A 37 -7.42 -1.08 0.88
C LEU A 37 -6.02 -0.71 0.36
N ALA A 38 -5.42 -1.50 -0.52
CA ALA A 38 -4.11 -1.21 -1.11
C ALA A 38 -4.15 -0.06 -2.14
N VAL A 39 -5.32 0.18 -2.76
CA VAL A 39 -5.46 1.11 -3.89
C VAL A 39 -5.17 2.58 -3.50
N PRO A 40 -5.76 3.15 -2.43
CA PRO A 40 -5.55 4.55 -2.07
C PRO A 40 -4.09 4.98 -1.92
N PRO A 41 -3.23 4.33 -1.11
CA PRO A 41 -1.84 4.75 -0.96
C PRO A 41 -1.05 4.67 -2.27
N ILE A 42 -1.30 3.65 -3.11
CA ILE A 42 -0.65 3.53 -4.42
C ILE A 42 -1.09 4.66 -5.34
N LEU A 43 -2.39 4.92 -5.47
CA LEU A 43 -2.91 5.97 -6.34
C LEU A 43 -2.46 7.37 -5.90
N ILE A 44 -2.55 7.66 -4.60
CA ILE A 44 -2.17 8.97 -4.05
C ILE A 44 -0.70 9.25 -4.31
N ASN A 45 0.18 8.30 -3.98
CA ASN A 45 1.61 8.51 -4.17
C ASN A 45 2.00 8.50 -5.66
N SER A 46 1.34 7.70 -6.49
CA SER A 46 1.57 7.75 -7.95
C SER A 46 1.19 9.11 -8.52
N PHE A 47 0.01 9.64 -8.15
CA PHE A 47 -0.43 10.97 -8.54
C PHE A 47 0.54 12.07 -8.08
N LEU A 48 0.99 12.01 -6.82
CA LEU A 48 1.99 12.93 -6.30
C LEU A 48 3.34 12.79 -7.04
N GLY A 49 3.73 11.56 -7.40
CA GLY A 49 4.89 11.27 -8.22
C GLY A 49 4.92 12.04 -9.53
N PHE A 50 3.85 11.94 -10.32
CA PHE A 50 3.75 12.66 -11.58
C PHE A 50 3.60 14.16 -11.38
N ARG A 51 2.85 14.61 -10.36
CA ARG A 51 2.63 16.03 -10.10
C ARG A 51 3.87 16.77 -9.61
N ASN A 52 4.81 16.07 -8.99
CA ASN A 52 6.05 16.64 -8.46
C ASN A 52 7.16 16.75 -9.52
N VAL A 53 6.93 16.29 -10.76
CA VAL A 53 7.87 16.49 -11.86
C VAL A 53 7.95 17.99 -12.18
N ASP A 54 9.16 18.54 -12.21
CA ASP A 54 9.38 19.97 -12.45
C ASP A 54 8.86 20.37 -13.86
N PRO A 55 7.93 21.34 -13.95
CA PRO A 55 7.43 21.83 -15.23
C PRO A 55 8.53 22.32 -16.18
N HIS A 56 9.65 22.86 -15.67
CA HIS A 56 10.76 23.32 -16.51
C HIS A 56 11.44 22.16 -17.25
N ILE A 57 11.50 20.97 -16.65
CA ILE A 57 12.03 19.77 -17.31
C ILE A 57 11.11 19.36 -18.47
N ILE A 58 9.80 19.47 -18.27
CA ILE A 58 8.77 19.17 -19.27
C ILE A 58 8.85 20.17 -20.43
N GLU A 59 8.94 21.46 -20.14
CA GLU A 59 9.09 22.53 -21.14
C GLU A 59 10.37 22.38 -21.95
N ALA A 60 11.50 22.09 -21.31
CA ALA A 60 12.78 21.85 -21.98
C ALA A 60 12.70 20.62 -22.91
N ALA A 61 12.10 19.52 -22.45
CA ALA A 61 11.91 18.33 -23.26
C ALA A 61 11.01 18.58 -24.48
N ASN A 62 9.93 19.34 -24.31
CA ASN A 62 9.08 19.77 -25.42
C ASN A 62 9.83 20.68 -26.41
N GLY A 63 10.66 21.61 -25.91
CA GLY A 63 11.51 22.47 -26.73
C GLY A 63 12.55 21.70 -27.56
N MET A 64 12.96 20.51 -27.09
CA MET A 64 13.81 19.58 -27.85
C MET A 64 13.03 18.70 -28.85
N GLY A 65 11.73 18.92 -29.04
CA GLY A 65 10.89 18.15 -29.96
C GLY A 65 10.52 16.75 -29.45
N MET A 66 10.62 16.51 -28.13
CA MET A 66 10.28 15.21 -27.55
C MET A 66 8.77 14.96 -27.62
N GLY A 67 8.35 13.86 -28.28
CA GLY A 67 6.94 13.47 -28.31
C GLY A 67 6.42 13.00 -26.94
N ALA A 68 5.12 13.17 -26.69
CA ALA A 68 4.47 12.87 -25.40
C ALA A 68 4.75 11.45 -24.86
N ARG A 69 4.78 10.43 -25.73
CA ARG A 69 5.07 9.04 -25.32
C ARG A 69 6.53 8.85 -24.88
N MET A 70 7.45 9.62 -25.47
CA MET A 70 8.86 9.60 -25.09
C MET A 70 9.08 10.38 -23.78
N LEU A 71 8.42 11.54 -23.64
CA LEU A 71 8.41 12.35 -22.42
C LEU A 71 7.92 11.54 -21.21
N MET A 72 6.74 10.92 -21.34
CA MET A 72 6.16 10.09 -20.28
C MET A 72 7.09 8.93 -19.89
N ARG A 73 7.64 8.16 -20.86
CA ARG A 73 8.45 6.97 -20.55
C ARG A 73 9.88 7.27 -20.09
N LYS A 74 10.49 8.34 -20.58
CA LYS A 74 11.92 8.64 -20.32
C LYS A 74 12.15 9.69 -19.24
N ILE A 75 11.16 10.52 -18.95
CA ILE A 75 11.30 11.64 -18.01
C ILE A 75 10.29 11.48 -16.88
N GLU A 76 8.99 11.60 -17.16
CA GLU A 76 7.97 11.65 -16.11
C GLU A 76 7.92 10.35 -15.30
N PHE A 77 7.87 9.19 -15.96
CA PHE A 77 7.77 7.90 -15.27
C PHE A 77 9.00 7.59 -14.40
N PRO A 78 10.26 7.70 -14.88
CA PRO A 78 11.43 7.55 -14.03
C PRO A 78 11.46 8.54 -12.86
N LEU A 79 11.06 9.79 -13.07
CA LEU A 79 11.01 10.81 -12.01
C LEU A 79 9.91 10.53 -10.96
N ALA A 80 8.77 9.99 -11.39
CA ALA A 80 7.66 9.61 -10.51
C ALA A 80 7.86 8.27 -9.77
N THR A 81 8.72 7.39 -10.30
CA THR A 81 8.96 6.03 -9.79
C THR A 81 9.26 5.95 -8.29
N PRO A 82 10.11 6.80 -7.68
CA PRO A 82 10.34 6.81 -6.23
C PRO A 82 9.05 6.92 -5.41
N LEU A 83 8.17 7.85 -5.80
CA LEU A 83 6.91 8.08 -5.13
C LEU A 83 5.94 6.92 -5.37
N ILE A 84 5.87 6.37 -6.58
CA ILE A 84 5.08 5.15 -6.87
C ILE A 84 5.51 3.99 -5.94
N LEU A 85 6.82 3.74 -5.81
CA LEU A 85 7.36 2.70 -4.93
C LEU A 85 7.07 2.98 -3.45
N SER A 86 7.15 4.24 -3.02
CA SER A 86 6.72 4.65 -1.67
C SER A 86 5.25 4.32 -1.42
N GLY A 87 4.38 4.55 -2.41
CA GLY A 87 2.96 4.16 -2.36
C GLY A 87 2.75 2.67 -2.20
N ILE A 88 3.47 1.85 -2.96
CA ILE A 88 3.42 0.38 -2.88
C ILE A 88 3.89 -0.10 -1.50
N LYS A 89 4.97 0.49 -0.98
CA LYS A 89 5.48 0.21 0.37
C LYS A 89 4.46 0.49 1.45
N THR A 90 3.86 1.69 1.43
CA THR A 90 2.79 2.05 2.37
C THR A 90 1.62 1.09 2.28
N ALA A 91 1.17 0.77 1.06
CA ALA A 91 0.07 -0.17 0.83
C ALA A 91 0.36 -1.55 1.42
N ALA A 92 1.57 -2.08 1.20
CA ALA A 92 1.95 -3.40 1.69
C ALA A 92 1.93 -3.48 3.22
N VAL A 93 2.48 -2.48 3.91
CA VAL A 93 2.50 -2.43 5.38
C VAL A 93 1.07 -2.28 5.93
N GLU A 94 0.26 -1.41 5.34
CA GLU A 94 -1.15 -1.22 5.73
C GLU A 94 -1.98 -2.49 5.50
N VAL A 95 -1.76 -3.21 4.40
CA VAL A 95 -2.45 -4.47 4.09
C VAL A 95 -2.04 -5.58 5.06
N VAL A 96 -0.75 -5.74 5.38
CA VAL A 96 -0.29 -6.73 6.36
C VAL A 96 -0.90 -6.48 7.73
N ALA A 97 -0.93 -5.21 8.17
CA ALA A 97 -1.59 -4.83 9.41
C ALA A 97 -3.11 -5.13 9.36
N SER A 98 -3.78 -4.72 8.29
CA SER A 98 -5.23 -4.90 8.11
C SER A 98 -5.64 -6.38 7.93
N ALA A 99 -4.75 -7.23 7.42
CA ALA A 99 -5.01 -8.66 7.26
C ALA A 99 -5.25 -9.36 8.61
N THR A 100 -4.76 -8.81 9.72
CA THR A 100 -5.11 -9.32 11.06
C THR A 100 -6.59 -9.18 11.38
N LEU A 101 -7.21 -8.08 10.91
CA LEU A 101 -8.62 -7.80 11.09
C LEU A 101 -9.50 -8.67 10.20
N ALA A 102 -8.96 -9.24 9.12
CA ALA A 102 -9.71 -10.15 8.25
C ALA A 102 -10.22 -11.39 8.98
N ALA A 103 -9.62 -11.75 10.12
CA ALA A 103 -10.12 -12.80 11.00
C ALA A 103 -11.57 -12.55 11.46
N PHE A 104 -12.00 -11.29 11.63
CA PHE A 104 -13.37 -10.95 12.00
C PHE A 104 -14.42 -11.32 10.96
N ILE A 105 -14.02 -11.44 9.69
CA ILE A 105 -14.91 -11.76 8.57
C ILE A 105 -14.67 -13.18 8.02
N GLY A 106 -13.98 -14.04 8.80
CA GLY A 106 -13.66 -15.40 8.40
C GLY A 106 -12.51 -15.52 7.39
N GLY A 107 -11.70 -14.49 7.22
CA GLY A 107 -10.53 -14.50 6.33
C GLY A 107 -9.40 -15.44 6.79
N GLY A 108 -9.39 -15.80 8.08
CA GLY A 108 -8.41 -16.71 8.67
C GLY A 108 -7.02 -16.07 8.87
N GLY A 109 -5.97 -16.90 8.85
CA GLY A 109 -4.58 -16.47 8.97
C GLY A 109 -4.12 -16.17 10.40
N LEU A 110 -3.02 -15.43 10.53
CA LEU A 110 -2.39 -15.12 11.82
C LEU A 110 -3.29 -14.27 12.74
N GLY A 111 -4.19 -13.47 12.16
CA GLY A 111 -5.17 -12.68 12.91
C GLY A 111 -6.08 -13.54 13.79
N THR A 112 -6.37 -14.78 13.38
CA THR A 112 -7.20 -15.70 14.18
C THR A 112 -6.58 -15.98 15.56
N PHE A 113 -5.25 -16.11 15.65
CA PHE A 113 -4.57 -16.31 16.93
C PHE A 113 -4.64 -15.06 17.81
N ILE A 114 -4.54 -13.87 17.22
CA ILE A 114 -4.66 -12.60 17.94
C ILE A 114 -6.06 -12.45 18.53
N ILE A 115 -7.10 -12.66 17.71
CA ILE A 115 -8.49 -12.54 18.15
C ILE A 115 -8.85 -13.58 19.19
N ASN A 116 -8.50 -14.86 18.95
CA ASN A 116 -8.76 -15.92 19.92
C ASN A 116 -7.99 -15.69 21.23
N GLY A 117 -6.72 -15.27 21.15
CA GLY A 117 -5.92 -14.93 22.33
C GLY A 117 -6.54 -13.80 23.16
N LEU A 118 -7.09 -12.77 22.50
CA LEU A 118 -7.81 -11.70 23.17
C LEU A 118 -9.11 -12.18 23.81
N SER A 119 -9.93 -12.96 23.09
CA SER A 119 -11.20 -13.50 23.58
C SER A 119 -11.04 -14.46 24.74
N LEU A 120 -9.94 -15.23 24.76
CA LEU A 120 -9.63 -16.21 25.80
C LEU A 120 -8.76 -15.64 26.94
N TYR A 121 -8.43 -14.35 26.91
CA TYR A 121 -7.45 -13.73 27.81
C TYR A 121 -6.11 -14.50 27.88
N ASN A 122 -5.72 -15.15 26.78
CA ASN A 122 -4.52 -15.95 26.67
C ASN A 122 -3.44 -15.15 25.92
N PHE A 123 -2.56 -14.51 26.69
CA PHE A 123 -1.49 -13.68 26.15
C PHE A 123 -0.48 -14.47 25.30
N SER A 124 -0.20 -15.72 25.67
CA SER A 124 0.68 -16.59 24.88
C SER A 124 0.11 -16.84 23.49
N LEU A 125 -1.19 -17.11 23.37
CA LEU A 125 -1.87 -17.31 22.08
C LEU A 125 -1.92 -16.01 21.26
N LEU A 126 -2.15 -14.88 21.91
CA LEU A 126 -2.11 -13.57 21.26
C LEU A 126 -0.73 -13.31 20.63
N LEU A 127 0.35 -13.57 21.37
CA LEU A 127 1.72 -13.39 20.89
C LEU A 127 2.09 -14.31 19.72
N VAL A 128 1.53 -15.53 19.67
CA VAL A 128 1.69 -16.45 18.52
C VAL A 128 1.18 -15.83 17.24
N GLY A 129 0.14 -15.00 17.29
CA GLY A 129 -0.33 -14.23 16.13
C GLY A 129 0.44 -12.92 15.94
N ALA A 130 0.62 -12.15 17.00
CA ALA A 130 1.13 -10.78 16.92
C ALA A 130 2.61 -10.71 16.52
N ILE A 131 3.47 -11.58 17.05
CA ILE A 131 4.92 -11.56 16.76
C ILE A 131 5.19 -11.87 15.29
N PRO A 132 4.66 -12.96 14.69
CA PRO A 132 4.86 -13.23 13.27
C PRO A 132 4.31 -12.13 12.36
N VAL A 133 3.15 -11.54 12.71
CA VAL A 133 2.60 -10.40 11.95
C VAL A 133 3.54 -9.20 12.00
N ALA A 134 4.07 -8.84 13.18
CA ALA A 134 5.03 -7.74 13.30
C ALA A 134 6.29 -8.00 12.46
N ILE A 135 6.82 -9.22 12.48
CA ILE A 135 7.95 -9.63 11.65
C ILE A 135 7.61 -9.51 10.16
N LEU A 136 6.43 -9.97 9.73
CA LEU A 136 5.99 -9.86 8.33
C LEU A 136 5.85 -8.40 7.89
N ALA A 137 5.32 -7.52 8.73
CA ALA A 137 5.20 -6.10 8.42
C ALA A 137 6.59 -5.45 8.28
N MET A 138 7.48 -5.69 9.26
CA MET A 138 8.86 -5.15 9.23
C MET A 138 9.66 -5.68 8.04
N THR A 139 9.58 -6.98 7.75
CA THR A 139 10.29 -7.58 6.61
C THR A 139 9.77 -7.06 5.28
N SER A 140 8.45 -6.91 5.13
CA SER A 140 7.84 -6.31 3.94
C SER A 140 8.32 -4.87 3.74
N GLU A 141 8.37 -4.07 4.82
CA GLU A 141 8.90 -2.71 4.77
C GLU A 141 10.38 -2.67 4.38
N LEU A 142 11.21 -3.52 4.97
CA LEU A 142 12.65 -3.59 4.67
C LEU A 142 12.91 -3.99 3.21
N ILE A 143 12.20 -4.99 2.69
CA ILE A 143 12.33 -5.45 1.30
C ILE A 143 11.96 -4.31 0.34
N LEU A 144 10.79 -3.69 0.53
CA LEU A 144 10.30 -2.64 -0.36
C LEU A 144 11.13 -1.36 -0.26
N SER A 145 11.60 -1.00 0.95
CA SER A 145 12.54 0.12 1.16
C SER A 145 13.89 -0.12 0.47
N SER A 146 14.36 -1.37 0.46
CA SER A 146 15.59 -1.72 -0.26
C SER A 146 15.43 -1.60 -1.77
N ILE A 147 14.29 -2.07 -2.32
CA ILE A 147 13.94 -1.92 -3.73
C ILE A 147 13.86 -0.43 -4.11
N GLU A 148 13.16 0.38 -3.31
CA GLU A 148 13.04 1.83 -3.51
C GLU A 148 14.42 2.51 -3.57
N LYS A 149 15.32 2.19 -2.63
CA LYS A 149 16.68 2.73 -2.60
C LYS A 149 17.52 2.33 -3.81
N MET A 150 17.38 1.09 -4.29
CA MET A 150 18.11 0.62 -5.47
C MET A 150 17.66 1.35 -6.74
N THR A 151 16.35 1.60 -6.89
CA THR A 151 15.80 2.32 -8.06
C THR A 151 16.10 3.82 -8.01
N THR A 152 16.10 4.43 -6.82
CA THR A 152 16.34 5.87 -6.64
C THR A 152 17.81 6.29 -6.61
N ARG A 153 18.75 5.34 -6.51
CA ARG A 153 20.20 5.62 -6.47
C ARG A 153 20.68 6.47 -7.66
N TYR A 154 19.96 6.43 -8.79
CA TYR A 154 20.28 7.19 -10.00
C TYR A 154 19.95 8.69 -9.91
N GLN A 155 19.02 9.11 -9.04
CA GLN A 155 18.58 10.51 -8.92
C GLN A 155 19.39 11.33 -7.89
N ARG A 156 20.20 10.68 -7.04
CA ARG A 156 21.01 11.36 -6.02
C ARG A 156 22.35 11.89 -6.55
N ILE A 157 22.69 11.65 -7.82
CA ILE A 157 24.00 11.95 -8.42
C ILE A 157 23.92 13.09 -9.46
N SER A 158 22.71 13.52 -9.84
CA SER A 158 22.46 14.69 -10.69
C SER A 158 22.07 15.91 -9.87
#